data_AF-A0A6B3CC20-F1
#
_entry.id   AF-A0A6B3CC20-F1
#
_cell.length_a   1.000
_cell.length_b   1.000
_cell.length_c   1.000
_cell.angle_alpha   90.00
_cell.angle_beta   90.00
_cell.angle_gamma   90.00
#
_symmetry.space_group_name_H-M   'P 1'
#
loop_
_entity.id
_entity.type
_entity.pdbx_description
1 polymer ?
#
loop_
_entity_poly.entity_id
_entity_poly.type
_entity_poly.pdbx_seq_one_letter_code
_entity_poly.pdbx_strand_id
1 'polypeptide(L)'
;PEQPDLNWAHPEVRREHEDVLRFWFERGVAGVRIDSAALLAKDPALADFVEGVDPHPYIDQDELHDIYRSWRRVADEFGGVFVGE
;
A
#
# COMPACT_ATOMS: atom_id res chain seq x y z
N PRO A 1 3.16 19.86 6.13
CA PRO A 1 2.43 19.41 4.91
C PRO A 1 3.38 19.03 3.76
N GLU A 2 4.47 18.33 4.08
CA GLU A 2 5.56 18.05 3.13
C GLU A 2 5.52 16.60 2.59
N GLN A 3 4.52 15.82 2.99
CA GLN A 3 4.37 14.39 2.65
C GLN A 3 3.05 14.17 1.90
N PRO A 4 2.98 14.49 0.60
CA PRO A 4 1.78 14.21 -0.19
C PRO A 4 1.57 12.70 -0.35
N ASP A 5 0.32 12.26 -0.22
CA ASP A 5 -0.06 10.87 -0.48
C ASP A 5 0.17 10.47 -1.94
N LEU A 6 0.67 9.26 -2.15
CA LEU A 6 0.65 8.63 -3.46
C LEU A 6 -0.77 8.22 -3.85
N ASN A 7 -1.13 8.44 -5.12
CA ASN A 7 -2.39 7.94 -5.68
C ASN A 7 -2.23 6.49 -6.13
N TRP A 8 -2.58 5.55 -5.27
CA TRP A 8 -2.50 4.12 -5.55
C TRP A 8 -3.52 3.60 -6.55
N ALA A 9 -4.51 4.40 -6.98
CA ALA A 9 -5.36 4.04 -8.12
C ALA A 9 -4.64 4.24 -9.46
N HIS A 10 -3.52 4.99 -9.48
CA HIS A 10 -2.75 5.20 -10.69
C HIS A 10 -1.85 3.98 -11.00
N PRO A 11 -1.96 3.34 -12.18
CA PRO A 11 -1.24 2.10 -12.47
C PRO A 11 0.28 2.27 -12.47
N GLU A 12 0.79 3.44 -12.84
CA GLU A 12 2.23 3.73 -12.81
C GLU A 12 2.79 3.78 -11.39
N VAL A 13 2.04 4.30 -10.41
CA VAL A 13 2.46 4.31 -9.01
C VAL A 13 2.60 2.89 -8.49
N ARG A 14 1.66 1.99 -8.85
CA ARG A 14 1.73 0.57 -8.48
C ARG A 14 2.96 -0.09 -9.09
N ARG A 15 3.19 0.09 -10.39
CA ARG A 15 4.33 -0.48 -11.12
C ARG A 15 5.66 -0.01 -10.53
N GLU A 16 5.82 1.30 -10.35
CA GLU A 16 7.06 1.87 -9.81
C GLU A 16 7.32 1.39 -8.38
N HIS A 17 6.30 1.26 -7.54
CA HIS A 17 6.49 0.74 -6.19
C HIS A 17 6.89 -0.73 -6.18
N GLU A 18 6.31 -1.56 -7.06
CA GLU A 18 6.77 -2.94 -7.22
C GLU A 18 8.25 -3.01 -7.65
N ASP A 19 8.71 -2.09 -8.51
CA ASP A 19 10.12 -2.01 -8.89
C ASP A 19 11.02 -1.57 -7.72
N VAL A 20 10.55 -0.67 -6.84
CA VAL A 20 11.24 -0.33 -5.58
C VAL A 20 11.35 -1.54 -4.67
N LEU A 21 10.28 -2.36 -4.55
CA LEU A 21 10.33 -3.58 -3.76
C LEU A 21 11.34 -4.58 -4.34
N ARG A 22 11.30 -4.82 -5.66
CA ARG A 22 12.28 -5.70 -6.35
C ARG A 22 13.71 -5.21 -6.15
N PHE A 23 13.95 -3.91 -6.29
CA PHE A 23 15.27 -3.31 -6.08
C PHE A 23 15.88 -3.70 -4.73
N TRP A 24 15.09 -3.69 -3.66
CA TRP A 24 15.57 -4.05 -2.33
C TRP A 24 15.69 -5.57 -2.14
N PHE A 25 14.76 -6.35 -2.67
CA PHE A 25 14.84 -7.82 -2.61
C PHE A 25 16.04 -8.38 -3.38
N GLU A 26 16.35 -7.83 -4.56
CA GLU A 26 17.55 -8.19 -5.35
C GLU A 26 18.86 -7.96 -4.57
N ARG A 27 18.84 -7.12 -3.53
CA ARG A 27 19.98 -6.82 -2.66
C ARG A 27 20.01 -7.64 -1.38
N GLY A 28 19.12 -8.62 -1.24
CA GLY A 28 19.12 -9.58 -0.14
C GLY A 28 18.35 -9.14 1.11
N VAL A 29 17.51 -8.12 1.02
CA VAL A 29 16.55 -7.81 2.10
C VAL A 29 15.58 -8.97 2.27
N ALA A 30 15.38 -9.46 3.50
CA ALA A 30 14.50 -10.61 3.79
C ALA A 30 13.02 -10.24 3.90
N GLY A 31 12.69 -8.96 4.06
CA GLY A 31 11.32 -8.48 4.18
C GLY A 31 11.25 -6.97 4.39
N VAL A 32 10.05 -6.41 4.25
CA VAL A 32 9.81 -4.97 4.37
C VAL A 32 8.71 -4.72 5.41
N ARG A 33 8.94 -3.75 6.29
CA ARG A 33 7.88 -3.20 7.15
C ARG A 33 7.14 -2.11 6.38
N ILE A 34 5.84 -2.28 6.20
CA ILE A 34 5.00 -1.32 5.48
C ILE A 34 4.48 -0.30 6.49
N ASP A 35 4.98 0.93 6.38
CA ASP A 35 4.48 2.08 7.12
C ASP A 35 3.08 2.48 6.63
N SER A 36 2.25 2.99 7.54
CA SER A 36 0.92 3.53 7.18
C SER A 36 0.05 2.53 6.40
N ALA A 37 0.07 1.24 6.78
CA ALA A 37 -0.46 0.15 5.97
C ALA A 37 -1.98 0.25 5.72
N ALA A 38 -2.73 0.82 6.65
CA ALA A 38 -4.17 1.00 6.49
C ALA A 38 -4.56 2.17 5.58
N LEU A 39 -3.61 2.99 5.09
CA LEU A 39 -3.90 4.31 4.52
C LEU A 39 -3.72 4.41 2.99
N LEU A 40 -3.41 3.32 2.29
CA LEU A 40 -3.09 3.39 0.86
C LEU A 40 -4.31 3.75 0.01
N ALA A 41 -5.45 3.15 0.29
CA ALA A 41 -6.69 3.34 -0.45
C ALA A 41 -7.62 4.31 0.28
N LYS A 42 -8.31 5.15 -0.51
CA LYS A 42 -9.26 6.15 -0.05
C LYS A 42 -10.53 6.01 -0.88
N ASP A 43 -11.69 6.27 -0.27
CA ASP A 43 -12.97 6.33 -0.98
C ASP A 43 -12.87 7.37 -2.11
N PRO A 44 -13.16 7.00 -3.38
CA PRO A 44 -13.10 7.92 -4.51
C PRO A 44 -14.02 9.14 -4.40
N ALA A 45 -15.09 9.06 -3.61
CA ALA A 45 -15.98 10.20 -3.36
C ALA A 45 -15.33 11.27 -2.49
N LEU A 46 -14.26 10.94 -1.76
CA LEU A 46 -13.52 11.83 -0.86
C LEU A 46 -14.47 12.62 0.07
N ALA A 47 -15.46 11.92 0.63
CA ALA A 47 -16.44 12.52 1.51
C ALA A 47 -15.79 13.04 2.81
N ASP A 48 -16.34 14.11 3.38
CA ASP A 48 -15.89 14.60 4.68
C ASP A 48 -15.95 13.48 5.74
N PHE A 49 -14.92 13.38 6.55
CA PHE A 49 -14.91 12.45 7.68
C PHE A 49 -15.93 12.89 8.73
N VAL A 50 -16.79 11.95 9.14
CA VAL A 50 -17.74 12.12 10.23
C VAL A 50 -17.41 11.11 11.32
N GLU A 51 -17.09 11.60 12.51
CA GLU A 51 -16.72 10.76 13.66
C GLU A 51 -17.86 9.78 14.02
N GLY A 52 -17.51 8.51 14.21
CA GLY A 52 -18.44 7.45 14.60
C GLY A 52 -19.28 6.86 13.45
N VAL A 53 -18.99 7.21 12.19
CA VAL A 53 -19.63 6.64 11.00
C VAL A 53 -18.66 5.71 10.28
N ASP A 54 -19.10 4.46 10.08
CA ASP A 54 -18.40 3.46 9.30
C ASP A 54 -19.05 3.25 7.91
N PRO A 55 -18.27 2.86 6.89
CA PRO A 55 -16.81 2.66 6.93
C PRO A 55 -16.04 3.99 6.94
N HIS A 56 -14.84 3.98 7.53
CA HIS A 56 -13.96 5.15 7.55
C HIS A 56 -13.48 5.49 6.12
N PRO A 57 -13.72 6.69 5.55
CA PRO A 57 -13.48 6.97 4.12
C PRO A 57 -12.01 6.94 3.68
N TYR A 58 -11.06 7.02 4.63
CA TYR A 58 -9.62 7.11 4.33
C TYR A 58 -8.75 6.02 4.98
N ILE A 59 -9.36 5.04 5.65
CA ILE A 59 -8.65 4.00 6.41
C ILE A 59 -9.29 2.66 6.06
N ASP A 60 -8.47 1.63 5.87
CA ASP A 60 -8.88 0.23 5.75
C ASP A 60 -9.92 -0.03 4.65
N GLN A 61 -9.81 0.69 3.52
CA GLN A 61 -10.64 0.48 2.34
C GLN A 61 -10.30 -0.85 1.66
N ASP A 62 -11.30 -1.64 1.26
CA ASP A 62 -11.13 -2.99 0.69
C ASP A 62 -10.11 -3.07 -0.46
N GLU A 63 -9.99 -2.01 -1.27
CA GLU A 63 -9.05 -1.90 -2.38
C GLU A 63 -7.57 -2.03 -1.97
N LEU A 64 -7.23 -1.77 -0.70
CA LEU A 64 -5.88 -1.99 -0.17
C LEU A 64 -5.43 -3.44 -0.39
N HIS A 65 -6.35 -4.39 -0.30
CA HIS A 65 -6.00 -5.80 -0.41
C HIS A 65 -5.50 -6.17 -1.81
N ASP A 66 -5.96 -5.49 -2.86
CA ASP A 66 -5.44 -5.71 -4.21
C ASP A 66 -3.99 -5.24 -4.36
N ILE A 67 -3.65 -4.12 -3.72
CA ILE A 67 -2.28 -3.60 -3.69
C ILE A 67 -1.39 -4.61 -2.96
N TYR A 68 -1.79 -5.06 -1.77
CA TYR A 68 -1.03 -6.04 -1.00
C TYR A 68 -0.90 -7.39 -1.67
N ARG A 69 -1.93 -7.87 -2.37
CA ARG A 69 -1.84 -9.08 -3.18
C ARG A 69 -0.80 -8.92 -4.29
N SER A 70 -0.68 -7.74 -4.90
CA SER A 70 0.37 -7.49 -5.90
C SER A 70 1.76 -7.54 -5.30
N TRP A 71 1.98 -6.86 -4.17
CA TRP A 71 3.27 -6.86 -3.49
C TRP A 71 3.65 -8.24 -2.98
N ARG A 72 2.67 -9.01 -2.48
CA ARG A 72 2.87 -10.40 -2.04
C ARG A 72 3.43 -11.26 -3.16
N ARG A 73 2.91 -11.13 -4.40
CA ARG A 73 3.48 -11.83 -5.57
C ARG A 73 4.95 -11.46 -5.80
N VAL A 74 5.29 -10.18 -5.67
CA VAL A 74 6.70 -9.74 -5.76
C VAL A 74 7.54 -10.41 -4.68
N ALA A 75 7.12 -10.36 -3.41
CA ALA A 75 7.87 -10.97 -2.33
C ALA A 75 7.98 -12.50 -2.45
N ASP A 76 6.99 -13.18 -3.06
CA ASP A 76 7.03 -14.63 -3.31
C ASP A 76 8.17 -15.02 -4.28
N GLU A 77 8.52 -14.16 -5.24
CA GLU A 77 9.66 -14.37 -6.14
C GLU A 77 11.00 -14.46 -5.40
N PHE A 78 11.08 -13.86 -4.20
CA PHE A 78 12.31 -13.76 -3.40
C PHE A 78 12.22 -14.48 -2.04
N GLY A 79 11.09 -15.11 -1.72
CA GLY A 79 10.84 -15.70 -0.40
C GLY A 79 10.77 -14.67 0.74
N GLY A 80 10.45 -13.40 0.43
CA GLY A 80 10.41 -12.30 1.38
C GLY A 80 9.13 -12.21 2.20
N VAL A 81 9.12 -11.41 3.26
CA VAL A 81 7.94 -11.17 4.11
C VAL A 81 7.55 -9.69 4.21
N PHE A 82 6.29 -9.42 4.54
CA PHE A 82 5.81 -8.08 4.88
C PHE A 82 5.23 -8.08 6.30
N VAL A 83 5.44 -6.98 7.01
CA VAL A 83 4.78 -6.68 8.29
C VAL A 83 4.20 -5.27 8.19
N GLY A 84 2.89 -5.11 8.34
CA GLY A 84 2.24 -3.79 8.35
C GLY A 84 2.33 -3.14 9.73
N GLU A 85 2.44 -1.81 9.75
CA GLU A 85 2.11 -0.97 10.91
C GLU A 85 0.60 -0.82 11.10
#